data_AF-A0A1G8ET21-F1
#
_entry.id   AF-A0A1G8ET21-F1
#
_cell.length_a   1.000
_cell.length_b   1.000
_cell.length_c   1.000
_cell.angle_alpha   90.00
_cell.angle_beta   90.00
_cell.angle_gamma   90.00
#
_symmetry.space_group_name_H-M   'P 1'
#
loop_
_entity.id
_entity.type
_entity.pdbx_description
1 polymer ?
#
loop_
_entity_poly.entity_id
_entity_poly.type
_entity_poly.pdbx_seq_one_letter_code
_entity_poly.pdbx_strand_id
1 'polypeptide(L)'
;MKQTIDILNKKISIFSSIKDLEPLTITLFNILNRFRKGYYENHIRKVRNSLRYNSHEIFRDRKKRLPLVSFSGRFFLSKRKNQIFGYTNLMVLDLDHLENSINDIKQTLYNDPHLLAIWASPSGLGLKALVMLKYDNEFEEKDSWIVHEYEAFPAVRDYIKQKYNLNIDPT
;
A
#
# COMPACT_ATOMS: atom_id res chain seq x y z
N MET A 1 -8.05 22.27 -0.35
CA MET A 1 -7.84 22.21 1.13
C MET A 1 -8.80 21.25 1.83
N LYS A 2 -10.13 21.41 1.72
CA LYS A 2 -11.11 20.47 2.33
C LYS A 2 -10.92 19.01 1.89
N GLN A 3 -10.86 18.76 0.59
CA GLN A 3 -10.67 17.41 0.03
C GLN A 3 -9.41 16.70 0.56
N THR A 4 -8.28 17.40 0.72
CA THR A 4 -7.05 16.83 1.25
C THR A 4 -7.20 16.40 2.72
N ILE A 5 -7.86 17.22 3.52
CA ILE A 5 -8.13 16.92 4.94
C ILE A 5 -9.04 15.68 5.04
N ASP A 6 -10.06 15.59 4.19
CA ASP A 6 -10.99 14.45 4.16
C ASP A 6 -10.26 13.14 3.81
N ILE A 7 -9.37 13.18 2.81
CA ILE A 7 -8.53 12.05 2.42
C ILE A 7 -7.65 11.60 3.61
N LEU A 8 -6.98 12.55 4.26
CA LEU A 8 -6.06 12.28 5.38
C LEU A 8 -6.79 11.75 6.64
N ASN A 9 -8.07 12.07 6.81
CA ASN A 9 -8.90 11.60 7.91
C ASN A 9 -9.56 10.24 7.66
N LYS A 10 -9.43 9.66 6.45
CA LYS A 10 -9.94 8.31 6.16
C LYS A 10 -9.41 7.30 7.18
N LYS A 11 -10.32 6.50 7.72
CA LYS A 11 -10.02 5.41 8.66
C LYS A 11 -9.71 4.14 7.88
N ILE A 12 -8.62 3.47 8.25
CA ILE A 12 -8.14 2.23 7.64
C ILE A 12 -7.85 1.20 8.74
N SER A 13 -7.79 -0.07 8.36
CA SER A 13 -7.41 -1.15 9.28
C SER A 13 -5.89 -1.36 9.31
N ILE A 14 -5.35 -1.55 10.51
CA ILE A 14 -3.98 -2.02 10.73
C ILE A 14 -4.00 -3.25 11.64
N PHE A 15 -3.30 -4.29 11.23
CA PHE A 15 -3.12 -5.52 11.99
C PHE A 15 -1.69 -5.57 12.50
N SER A 16 -1.46 -6.18 13.66
CA SER A 16 -0.11 -6.32 14.23
C SER A 16 0.81 -7.17 13.34
N SER A 17 0.24 -8.09 12.55
CA SER A 17 0.93 -8.95 11.60
C SER A 17 0.01 -9.50 10.50
N ILE A 18 0.58 -10.21 9.54
CA ILE A 18 -0.21 -10.90 8.50
C ILE A 18 -1.08 -12.03 9.05
N LYS A 19 -0.79 -12.56 10.25
CA LYS A 19 -1.54 -13.68 10.84
C LYS A 19 -2.74 -13.23 11.68
N ASP A 20 -2.72 -12.01 12.21
CA ASP A 20 -3.76 -11.53 13.11
C ASP A 20 -5.08 -11.28 12.38
N LEU A 21 -6.22 -11.58 12.99
CA LEU A 21 -7.53 -11.34 12.37
C LEU A 21 -8.22 -10.08 12.89
N GLU A 22 -7.75 -9.55 14.02
CA GLU A 22 -8.31 -8.37 14.68
C GLU A 22 -7.54 -7.11 14.26
N PRO A 23 -8.16 -6.18 13.52
CA PRO A 23 -7.56 -4.92 13.17
C PRO A 23 -7.79 -3.88 14.27
N LEU A 24 -6.81 -2.99 14.42
CA LEU A 24 -7.02 -1.68 15.00
C LEU A 24 -7.42 -0.69 13.90
N THR A 25 -8.12 0.37 14.28
CA THR A 25 -8.41 1.48 13.37
C THR A 25 -7.35 2.57 13.51
N ILE A 26 -6.84 3.07 12.38
CA ILE A 26 -5.92 4.21 12.31
C ILE A 26 -6.34 5.14 11.17
N THR A 27 -6.02 6.44 11.25
CA THR A 27 -6.24 7.37 10.13
C THR A 27 -5.10 7.28 9.12
N LEU A 28 -5.40 7.63 7.86
CA LEU A 28 -4.39 7.72 6.80
C LEU A 28 -3.24 8.66 7.20
N PHE A 29 -3.57 9.84 7.75
CA PHE A 29 -2.57 10.77 8.27
C PHE A 29 -1.62 10.12 9.27
N ASN A 30 -2.17 9.43 10.27
CA ASN A 30 -1.37 8.86 11.34
C ASN A 30 -0.43 7.75 10.84
N ILE A 31 -0.88 6.88 9.93
CA ILE A 31 -0.01 5.83 9.39
C ILE A 31 1.08 6.41 8.48
N LEU A 32 0.76 7.38 7.61
CA LEU A 32 1.75 8.01 6.74
C LEU A 32 2.76 8.82 7.56
N ASN A 33 2.32 9.47 8.63
CA ASN A 33 3.20 10.19 9.55
C ASN A 33 4.10 9.23 10.33
N ARG A 34 3.64 8.01 10.67
CA ARG A 34 4.49 6.94 11.25
C ARG A 34 5.58 6.51 10.26
N PHE A 35 5.26 6.36 8.98
CA PHE A 35 6.25 6.05 7.94
C PHE A 35 7.26 7.19 7.81
N ARG A 36 6.79 8.43 7.69
CA ARG A 36 7.63 9.64 7.58
C ARG A 36 8.58 9.81 8.76
N LYS A 37 8.14 9.48 9.98
CA LYS A 37 8.93 9.59 11.22
C LYS A 37 9.81 8.36 11.49
N GLY A 38 9.85 7.36 10.61
CA GLY A 38 10.68 6.17 10.81
C GLY A 38 10.22 5.25 11.94
N TYR A 39 8.94 5.27 12.34
CA TYR A 39 8.43 4.50 13.47
C TYR A 39 8.75 2.99 13.37
N TYR A 40 8.79 2.44 12.15
CA TYR A 40 9.09 1.02 11.90
C TYR A 40 10.54 0.75 11.50
N GLU A 41 11.43 1.75 11.52
CA GLU A 41 12.80 1.66 10.97
C GLU A 41 13.60 0.50 11.57
N ASN A 42 13.52 0.30 12.90
CA ASN A 42 14.20 -0.81 13.56
C ASN A 42 13.73 -2.19 13.06
N HIS A 43 12.43 -2.37 12.83
CA HIS A 43 11.86 -3.61 12.30
C HIS A 43 12.24 -3.80 10.83
N ILE A 44 12.17 -2.75 10.03
CA ILE A 44 12.56 -2.77 8.61
C ILE A 44 14.06 -3.07 8.46
N ARG A 45 14.92 -2.45 9.25
CA ARG A 45 16.37 -2.73 9.27
C ARG A 45 16.64 -4.21 9.57
N LYS A 46 15.94 -4.77 10.55
CA LYS A 46 16.02 -6.20 10.90
C LYS A 46 15.60 -7.11 9.74
N VAL A 47 14.57 -6.73 8.97
CA VAL A 47 14.13 -7.46 7.76
C VAL A 47 15.21 -7.39 6.67
N ARG A 48 15.67 -6.19 6.35
CA ARG A 48 16.67 -5.95 5.30
C ARG A 48 18.01 -6.63 5.60
N ASN A 49 18.46 -6.59 6.85
CA ASN A 49 19.69 -7.29 7.25
C ASN A 49 19.59 -8.79 7.03
N SER A 50 18.45 -9.43 7.33
CA SER A 50 18.27 -10.87 7.09
C SER A 50 18.38 -11.22 5.60
N LEU A 51 17.95 -10.34 4.70
CA LEU A 51 18.13 -10.51 3.26
C LEU A 51 19.61 -10.34 2.85
N ARG A 52 20.29 -9.32 3.40
CA ARG A 52 21.73 -9.05 3.15
C ARG A 52 22.63 -10.22 3.56
N TYR A 53 22.27 -10.96 4.61
CA TYR A 53 22.99 -12.14 5.09
C TYR A 53 22.45 -13.47 4.52
N ASN A 54 21.75 -13.43 3.37
CA ASN A 54 21.18 -14.60 2.66
C ASN A 54 20.31 -15.53 3.54
N SER A 55 19.75 -14.99 4.63
CA SER A 55 18.90 -15.73 5.56
C SER A 55 17.45 -15.65 5.13
N HIS A 56 17.12 -16.25 3.98
CA HIS A 56 15.80 -16.09 3.32
C HIS A 56 14.63 -16.53 4.20
N GLU A 57 14.78 -17.58 5.00
CA GLU A 57 13.74 -18.03 5.93
C GLU A 57 13.47 -16.98 7.02
N ILE A 58 14.53 -16.47 7.65
CA ILE A 58 14.46 -15.42 8.67
C ILE A 58 13.85 -14.15 8.07
N PHE A 59 14.23 -13.79 6.85
CA PHE A 59 13.64 -12.68 6.12
C PHE A 59 12.12 -12.84 5.97
N ARG A 60 11.66 -14.00 5.50
CA ARG A 60 10.21 -14.28 5.33
C ARG A 60 9.47 -14.23 6.66
N ASP A 61 10.02 -14.83 7.72
CA ASP A 61 9.40 -14.81 9.05
C ASP A 61 9.30 -13.38 9.59
N ARG A 62 10.38 -12.60 9.53
CA ARG A 62 10.37 -11.19 9.97
C ARG A 62 9.42 -10.33 9.17
N LYS A 63 9.33 -10.52 7.84
CA LYS A 63 8.38 -9.80 6.98
C LYS A 63 6.93 -10.09 7.40
N LYS A 64 6.60 -11.35 7.75
CA LYS A 64 5.25 -11.73 8.22
C LYS A 64 4.86 -11.09 9.55
N ARG A 65 5.84 -10.72 10.40
CA ARG A 65 5.64 -10.06 11.70
C ARG A 65 5.52 -8.53 11.60
N LEU A 66 5.74 -7.94 10.42
CA LEU A 66 5.50 -6.51 10.23
C LEU A 66 4.00 -6.22 10.33
N PRO A 67 3.61 -5.04 10.85
CA PRO A 67 2.23 -4.60 10.81
C PRO A 67 1.71 -4.58 9.37
N LEU A 68 0.52 -5.14 9.18
CA LEU A 68 -0.17 -5.11 7.90
C LEU A 68 -1.16 -3.96 7.91
N VAL A 69 -1.01 -3.03 6.98
CA VAL A 69 -1.95 -1.91 6.80
C VAL A 69 -2.80 -2.20 5.59
N SER A 70 -4.13 -2.25 5.78
CA SER A 70 -5.06 -2.33 4.66
C SER A 70 -5.53 -0.93 4.29
N PHE A 71 -4.94 -0.36 3.24
CA PHE A 71 -5.29 0.99 2.81
C PHE A 71 -6.65 1.03 2.13
N SER A 72 -7.01 -0.01 1.37
CA SER A 72 -8.23 -0.07 0.55
C SER A 72 -9.51 -0.09 1.37
N GLY A 73 -9.45 -0.49 2.64
CA GLY A 73 -10.57 -0.28 3.53
C GLY A 73 -10.39 -0.85 4.93
N ARG A 74 -11.51 -0.94 5.64
CA ARG A 74 -11.56 -1.48 6.99
C ARG A 74 -12.20 -2.85 7.02
N PHE A 75 -11.86 -3.59 8.05
CA PHE A 75 -12.28 -4.96 8.30
C PHE A 75 -12.66 -5.13 9.77
N PHE A 76 -13.40 -6.18 10.09
CA PHE A 76 -13.74 -6.55 11.47
C PHE A 76 -12.92 -7.72 12.00
N LEU A 77 -13.14 -8.93 11.49
CA LEU A 77 -12.43 -10.15 11.93
C LEU A 77 -11.92 -10.95 10.72
N SER A 78 -11.47 -10.26 9.68
CA SER A 78 -10.97 -10.89 8.46
C SER A 78 -10.07 -9.95 7.65
N LYS A 79 -9.51 -10.50 6.57
CA LYS A 79 -8.76 -9.76 5.54
C LYS A 79 -9.28 -10.11 4.14
N ARG A 80 -10.45 -10.74 4.05
CA ARG A 80 -11.01 -11.20 2.78
C ARG A 80 -11.60 -10.00 2.06
N LYS A 81 -11.23 -9.80 0.79
CA LYS A 81 -11.65 -8.65 -0.02
C LYS A 81 -13.17 -8.45 -0.06
N ASN A 82 -13.93 -9.54 -0.08
CA ASN A 82 -15.40 -9.53 -0.05
C ASN A 82 -16.03 -9.30 1.33
N GLN A 83 -15.24 -9.06 2.37
CA GLN A 83 -15.68 -8.76 3.75
C GLN A 83 -15.20 -7.39 4.21
N ILE A 84 -14.88 -6.52 3.26
CA ILE A 84 -14.56 -5.12 3.52
C ILE A 84 -15.79 -4.40 4.08
N PHE A 85 -15.57 -3.57 5.09
CA PHE A 85 -16.58 -2.72 5.71
C PHE A 85 -15.99 -1.31 5.84
N GLY A 86 -16.24 -0.43 4.87
CA GLY A 86 -15.60 0.87 4.73
C GLY A 86 -14.51 0.84 3.68
N TYR A 87 -14.90 0.74 2.41
CA TYR A 87 -14.00 0.97 1.28
C TYR A 87 -13.53 2.44 1.26
N THR A 88 -12.24 2.67 1.03
CA THR A 88 -11.62 4.00 1.18
C THR A 88 -11.26 4.67 -0.13
N ASN A 89 -11.40 3.96 -1.26
CA ASN A 89 -10.90 4.33 -2.58
C ASN A 89 -9.37 4.50 -2.63
N LEU A 90 -8.63 3.89 -1.71
CA LEU A 90 -7.16 3.89 -1.74
C LEU A 90 -6.63 2.59 -2.33
N MET A 91 -5.59 2.69 -3.14
CA MET A 91 -4.88 1.52 -3.68
C MET A 91 -3.38 1.68 -3.46
N VAL A 92 -2.75 0.59 -3.01
CA VAL A 92 -1.29 0.51 -2.93
C VAL A 92 -0.80 -0.12 -4.22
N LEU A 93 0.20 0.51 -4.83
CA LEU A 93 0.91 -0.04 -5.98
C LEU A 93 2.15 -0.76 -5.44
N ASP A 94 2.34 -2.02 -5.82
CA ASP A 94 3.57 -2.76 -5.55
C ASP A 94 4.47 -2.70 -6.78
N LEU A 95 5.62 -2.04 -6.64
CA LEU A 95 6.61 -1.82 -7.70
C LEU A 95 7.86 -2.62 -7.32
N ASP A 96 7.85 -3.90 -7.61
CA ASP A 96 9.00 -4.79 -7.43
C ASP A 96 9.78 -4.96 -8.76
N HIS A 97 10.92 -5.65 -8.72
CA HIS A 97 11.76 -5.94 -9.90
C HIS A 97 12.20 -4.70 -10.70
N LEU A 98 12.50 -3.60 -10.01
CA LEU A 98 12.95 -2.36 -10.65
C LEU A 98 14.40 -2.51 -11.16
N GLU A 99 14.59 -2.46 -12.48
CA GLU A 99 15.90 -2.54 -13.13
C GLU A 99 16.71 -1.25 -13.01
N ASN A 100 16.03 -0.10 -13.03
CA ASN A 100 16.65 1.21 -12.84
C ASN A 100 16.85 1.52 -11.35
N SER A 101 17.67 2.54 -11.07
CA SER A 101 17.84 3.09 -9.73
C SER A 101 16.49 3.36 -9.06
N ILE A 102 16.25 2.70 -7.92
CA ILE A 102 15.04 2.87 -7.10
C ILE A 102 14.82 4.35 -6.75
N ASN A 103 15.90 5.09 -6.50
CA ASN A 103 15.80 6.51 -6.16
C ASN A 103 15.31 7.35 -7.36
N ASP A 104 15.75 7.04 -8.57
CA ASP A 104 15.38 7.79 -9.78
C ASP A 104 13.93 7.54 -10.15
N ILE A 105 13.49 6.28 -10.06
CA ILE A 105 12.08 5.91 -10.20
C ILE A 105 11.24 6.62 -9.13
N LYS A 106 11.71 6.61 -7.88
CA LYS A 106 11.00 7.28 -6.79
C LYS A 106 10.84 8.78 -7.03
N GLN A 107 11.88 9.47 -7.51
CA GLN A 107 11.81 10.89 -7.86
C GLN A 107 10.86 11.15 -9.03
N THR A 108 10.85 10.26 -10.02
CA THR A 108 9.94 10.35 -11.17
C THR A 108 8.48 10.22 -10.74
N LEU A 109 8.18 9.23 -9.90
CA LEU A 109 6.83 8.98 -9.36
C LEU A 109 6.42 10.03 -8.32
N TYR A 110 7.37 10.64 -7.60
CA TYR A 110 7.07 11.69 -6.62
C TYR A 110 6.35 12.89 -7.24
N ASN A 111 6.60 13.18 -8.51
CA ASN A 111 5.95 14.25 -9.25
C ASN A 111 4.63 13.83 -9.95
N ASP A 112 4.18 12.59 -9.77
CA ASP A 112 2.92 12.15 -10.35
C ASP A 112 1.73 12.78 -9.61
N PRO A 113 0.79 13.45 -10.31
CA PRO A 113 -0.30 14.17 -9.68
C PRO A 113 -1.37 13.26 -9.05
N HIS A 114 -1.38 11.96 -9.36
CA HIS A 114 -2.34 11.00 -8.82
C HIS A 114 -1.80 10.26 -7.59
N LEU A 115 -0.48 10.25 -7.37
CA LEU A 115 0.13 9.58 -6.22
C LEU A 115 0.09 10.47 -4.96
N LEU A 116 -0.43 9.90 -3.87
CA LEU A 116 -0.50 10.55 -2.56
C LEU A 116 0.77 10.38 -1.74
N ALA A 117 1.44 9.24 -1.89
CA ALA A 117 2.63 8.90 -1.11
C ALA A 117 3.45 7.82 -1.83
N ILE A 118 4.75 7.81 -1.58
CA ILE A 118 5.68 6.81 -2.08
C ILE A 118 6.74 6.47 -1.04
N TRP A 119 7.03 5.18 -0.86
CA TRP A 119 8.03 4.70 0.09
C TRP A 119 8.74 3.44 -0.42
N ALA A 120 9.90 3.13 0.17
CA ALA A 120 10.61 1.90 -0.14
C ALA A 120 9.88 0.69 0.43
N SER A 121 9.80 -0.40 -0.33
CA SER A 121 9.19 -1.65 0.12
C SER A 121 9.96 -2.24 1.33
N PRO A 122 9.36 -3.19 2.08
CA PRO A 122 10.03 -3.78 3.24
C PRO A 122 11.38 -4.43 2.92
N SER A 123 11.54 -5.04 1.73
CA SER A 123 12.82 -5.59 1.27
C SER A 123 13.84 -4.50 0.97
N GLY A 124 13.39 -3.29 0.61
CA GLY A 124 14.24 -2.21 0.11
C GLY A 124 14.66 -2.39 -1.35
N LEU A 125 14.16 -3.42 -2.04
CA LEU A 125 14.46 -3.72 -3.44
C LEU A 125 13.38 -3.23 -4.41
N GLY A 126 12.32 -2.61 -3.89
CA GLY A 126 11.21 -2.09 -4.66
C GLY A 126 10.61 -0.87 -3.98
N LEU A 127 9.55 -0.35 -4.59
CA LEU A 127 8.79 0.79 -4.11
C LEU A 127 7.35 0.38 -3.85
N LYS A 128 6.70 1.14 -2.99
CA LYS A 128 5.25 1.13 -2.84
C LYS A 128 4.76 2.55 -3.00
N ALA A 129 3.66 2.72 -3.73
CA ALA A 129 3.01 4.00 -3.88
C ALA A 129 1.54 3.90 -3.47
N LEU A 130 0.94 5.02 -3.07
CA LEU A 130 -0.47 5.09 -2.70
C LEU A 130 -1.18 6.02 -3.68
N VAL A 131 -2.28 5.58 -4.26
CA VAL A 131 -3.15 6.37 -5.15
C VAL A 131 -4.53 6.50 -4.53
N MET A 132 -5.18 7.65 -4.76
CA MET A 132 -6.61 7.84 -4.49
C MET A 132 -7.38 7.63 -5.78
N LEU A 133 -8.29 6.67 -5.76
CA LEU A 133 -9.16 6.32 -6.86
C LEU A 133 -10.38 7.25 -6.88
N LYS A 134 -10.81 7.56 -8.10
CA LYS A 134 -12.07 8.24 -8.37
C LYS A 134 -12.82 7.38 -9.38
N TYR A 135 -14.10 7.21 -9.12
CA TYR A 135 -14.99 6.42 -9.96
C TYR A 135 -16.06 7.35 -10.50
N ASP A 136 -16.35 7.22 -11.79
CA ASP A 136 -17.39 8.02 -12.43
C ASP A 136 -18.79 7.50 -12.10
N ASN A 137 -18.90 6.19 -11.86
CA ASN A 137 -20.15 5.51 -11.51
C ASN A 137 -20.17 5.14 -10.02
N GLU A 138 -21.36 5.22 -9.43
CA GLU A 138 -21.61 4.68 -8.10
C GLU A 138 -21.74 3.15 -8.15
N PHE A 139 -21.34 2.49 -7.06
CA PHE A 139 -21.49 1.06 -6.87
C PHE A 139 -21.75 0.78 -5.38
N GLU A 140 -22.39 -0.35 -5.10
CA GLU A 140 -22.61 -0.77 -3.72
C GLU A 140 -21.29 -1.18 -3.06
N GLU A 141 -21.15 -0.90 -1.76
CA GLU A 141 -19.93 -1.21 -1.02
C GLU A 141 -19.57 -2.71 -1.06
N LYS A 142 -20.57 -3.60 -1.09
CA LYS A 142 -20.34 -5.05 -1.20
C LYS A 142 -19.61 -5.45 -2.49
N ASP A 143 -19.74 -4.63 -3.53
CA ASP A 143 -19.15 -4.85 -4.86
C ASP A 143 -17.84 -4.06 -5.03
N SER A 144 -17.40 -3.32 -4.01
CA SER A 144 -16.21 -2.48 -4.10
C SER A 144 -14.95 -3.27 -4.44
N TRP A 145 -14.85 -4.52 -3.98
CA TRP A 145 -13.70 -5.38 -4.30
C TRP A 145 -13.69 -5.80 -5.77
N ILE A 146 -14.85 -5.96 -6.39
CA ILE A 146 -14.97 -6.30 -7.82
C ILE A 146 -14.47 -5.11 -8.63
N VAL A 147 -15.03 -3.93 -8.37
CA VAL A 147 -14.66 -2.70 -9.08
C VAL A 147 -13.18 -2.34 -8.84
N HIS A 148 -12.66 -2.55 -7.63
CA HIS A 148 -11.24 -2.33 -7.33
C HIS A 148 -10.32 -3.23 -8.17
N GLU A 149 -10.66 -4.51 -8.30
CA GLU A 149 -9.81 -5.52 -8.95
C GLU A 149 -9.97 -5.55 -10.47
N TYR A 150 -11.19 -5.39 -10.98
CA TYR A 150 -11.49 -5.57 -12.40
C TYR A 150 -11.59 -4.25 -13.18
N GLU A 151 -11.73 -3.11 -12.51
CA GLU A 151 -11.75 -1.79 -13.18
C GLU A 151 -10.56 -0.93 -12.76
N ALA A 152 -10.43 -0.65 -11.46
CA ALA A 152 -9.43 0.30 -10.99
C ALA A 152 -8.00 -0.22 -11.17
N PHE A 153 -7.70 -1.47 -10.78
CA PHE A 153 -6.35 -2.00 -10.90
C PHE A 153 -5.86 -2.04 -12.35
N PRO A 154 -6.62 -2.55 -13.34
CA PRO A 154 -6.23 -2.47 -14.74
C PRO A 154 -5.99 -1.03 -15.21
N ALA A 155 -6.87 -0.10 -14.88
CA ALA A 155 -6.71 1.31 -15.27
C ALA A 155 -5.43 1.94 -14.70
N VAL A 156 -5.14 1.71 -13.41
CA VAL A 156 -3.91 2.22 -12.78
C VAL A 156 -2.67 1.53 -13.35
N ARG A 157 -2.71 0.21 -13.56
CA ARG A 157 -1.62 -0.55 -14.18
C ARG A 157 -1.30 0.00 -15.57
N ASP A 158 -2.32 0.21 -16.39
CA ASP A 158 -2.14 0.67 -17.77
C ASP A 158 -1.61 2.12 -17.79
N TYR A 159 -2.11 2.99 -16.90
CA TYR A 159 -1.57 4.34 -16.72
C TYR A 159 -0.07 4.33 -16.35
N ILE A 160 0.31 3.56 -15.33
CA ILE A 160 1.70 3.47 -14.87
C ILE A 160 2.59 2.88 -15.96
N LYS A 161 2.10 1.87 -16.70
CA LYS A 161 2.84 1.26 -17.80
C LYS A 161 3.02 2.23 -18.96
N GLN A 162 1.98 2.93 -19.39
CA GLN A 162 2.05 3.87 -20.52
C GLN A 162 2.92 5.08 -20.20
N LYS A 163 2.80 5.64 -19.00
CA LYS A 163 3.50 6.88 -18.63
C LYS A 163 4.96 6.66 -18.21
N TYR A 164 5.24 5.55 -17.52
CA TYR A 164 6.54 5.30 -16.90
C TYR A 164 7.25 4.03 -17.38
N ASN A 165 6.58 3.22 -18.21
CA ASN A 165 7.04 1.88 -18.61
C ASN A 165 7.30 0.94 -17.41
N LEU A 166 6.63 1.17 -16.28
CA LEU A 166 6.76 0.35 -15.07
C LEU A 166 5.62 -0.67 -14.99
N ASN A 167 5.91 -1.83 -14.39
CA ASN A 167 4.90 -2.83 -14.07
C ASN A 167 4.52 -2.71 -12.60
N ILE A 168 3.27 -3.02 -12.28
CA ILE A 168 2.79 -3.13 -10.90
C ILE A 168 2.17 -4.51 -10.68
N ASP A 169 2.41 -5.10 -9.51
CA ASP A 169 1.85 -6.39 -9.17
C ASP A 169 0.41 -6.27 -8.69
N PRO A 170 -0.45 -7.27 -8.96
CA PRO A 170 -1.77 -7.35 -8.35
C PRO A 170 -1.66 -7.38 -6.82
N THR A 171 -2.46 -6.55 -6.15
CA THR A 171 -2.56 -6.47 -4.68
C THR A 171 -3.65 -7.35 -4.10
#